data_AF-A0A8B7Q420-F1
#
_entry.id   AF-A0A8B7Q420-F1
#
_cell.length_a   1.000
_cell.length_b   1.000
_cell.length_c   1.000
_cell.angle_alpha   90.00
_cell.angle_beta   90.00
_cell.angle_gamma   90.00
#
_symmetry.space_group_name_H-M   'P 1'
#
loop_
_entity.id
_entity.type
_entity.pdbx_description
1 polymer ?
#
loop_
_entity_poly.entity_id
_entity_poly.type
_entity_poly.pdbx_seq_one_letter_code
_entity_poly.pdbx_strand_id
1 'polypeptide(L)'
;MNRSNCSFSELRSSPAFTYFTFVYLGLLLALGLPLNGLALWVFCCRLRRWTEAHVYMVNLAVADFCLLCVLPFMLYSLKDHSEDTPFCQVSQGIYLTNRYMSISLIVAIAVDRYVAVRHPLYARGLRSPRRAAAVCVVLWVLVMGSLVLRWLLREQEGGFCFSNRSRHSPYTVAFSLLGFYLPLAVLVFCSLQLATALGQRPDTDSGQAEATRKAARMVWANLAVFLVCFLPLHVVLTWRLATGLNTCAIHDALHITSKFSDANCCLDAICYYYMAREFQEASPLASLPTAKAPKSQDSVCMTLS
;
A
#
# COMPACT_ATOMS: atom_id res chain seq x y z
N MET A 1 -5.67 1.87 44.94
CA MET A 1 -5.08 1.01 43.88
C MET A 1 -5.01 1.82 42.60
N ASN A 2 -3.82 2.23 42.19
CA ASN A 2 -3.58 3.11 41.04
C ASN A 2 -3.73 2.29 39.74
N ARG A 3 -4.87 2.41 39.05
CA ARG A 3 -5.23 1.64 37.82
C ARG A 3 -4.48 2.09 36.55
N SER A 4 -3.39 2.85 36.67
CA SER A 4 -2.78 3.58 35.56
C SER A 4 -1.78 2.79 34.72
N ASN A 5 -1.23 1.68 35.25
CA ASN A 5 -0.30 0.83 34.52
C ASN A 5 -0.93 -0.54 34.27
N CYS A 6 -1.41 -0.80 33.04
CA CYS A 6 -1.70 -2.15 32.59
C CYS A 6 -0.48 -2.70 31.85
N SER A 7 -0.20 -3.98 32.06
CA SER A 7 0.69 -4.71 31.18
C SER A 7 -0.04 -5.10 29.89
N PHE A 8 0.66 -5.11 28.74
CA PHE A 8 0.09 -5.58 27.45
C PHE A 8 -0.51 -7.00 27.55
N SER A 9 0.02 -7.82 28.47
CA SER A 9 -0.53 -9.13 28.85
C SER A 9 -1.94 -9.08 29.42
N GLU A 10 -2.30 -8.06 30.20
CA GLU A 10 -3.65 -7.90 30.76
C GLU A 10 -4.68 -7.53 29.68
N LEU A 11 -4.31 -6.67 28.72
CA LEU A 11 -5.14 -6.38 27.54
C LEU A 11 -5.37 -7.63 26.68
N ARG A 12 -4.30 -8.40 26.41
CA ARG A 12 -4.38 -9.65 25.65
C ARG A 12 -5.28 -10.69 26.34
N SER A 13 -5.32 -10.69 27.67
CA SER A 13 -6.15 -11.62 28.44
C SER A 13 -7.66 -11.36 28.35
N SER A 14 -8.09 -10.21 27.81
CA SER A 14 -9.52 -9.93 27.60
C SER A 14 -10.11 -10.80 26.48
N PRO A 15 -11.17 -11.60 26.77
CA PRO A 15 -11.80 -12.45 25.77
C PRO A 15 -12.38 -11.67 24.59
N ALA A 16 -12.95 -10.49 24.85
CA ALA A 16 -13.53 -9.62 23.82
C ALA A 16 -12.46 -9.09 22.86
N PHE A 17 -11.29 -8.72 23.39
CA PHE A 17 -10.16 -8.23 22.61
C PHE A 17 -9.60 -9.30 21.68
N THR A 18 -9.44 -10.52 22.20
CA THR A 18 -9.00 -11.67 21.42
C THR A 18 -10.03 -12.01 20.34
N TYR A 19 -11.32 -12.12 20.70
CA TYR A 19 -12.38 -12.41 19.74
C TYR A 19 -12.45 -11.38 18.60
N PHE A 20 -12.42 -10.08 18.92
CA PHE A 20 -12.39 -9.01 17.92
C PHE A 20 -11.19 -9.16 16.97
N THR A 21 -10.00 -9.43 17.51
CA THR A 21 -8.77 -9.61 16.71
C THR A 21 -8.87 -10.81 15.77
N PHE A 22 -9.42 -11.94 16.24
CA PHE A 22 -9.65 -13.13 15.42
C PHE A 22 -10.63 -12.87 14.28
N VAL A 23 -11.79 -12.26 14.57
CA VAL A 23 -12.79 -11.93 13.54
C VAL A 23 -12.21 -10.96 12.51
N TYR A 24 -11.53 -9.90 12.98
CA TYR A 24 -10.92 -8.91 12.11
C TYR A 24 -9.85 -9.50 11.18
N LEU A 25 -8.90 -10.26 11.72
CA LEU A 25 -7.85 -10.89 10.90
C LEU A 25 -8.42 -11.98 9.98
N GLY A 26 -9.47 -12.69 10.41
CA GLY A 26 -10.22 -13.62 9.54
C GLY A 26 -10.85 -12.91 8.34
N LEU A 27 -11.43 -11.72 8.53
CA LEU A 27 -11.97 -10.91 7.44
C LEU A 27 -10.87 -10.43 6.49
N LEU A 28 -9.72 -9.98 7.02
CA LEU A 28 -8.58 -9.60 6.19
C LEU A 28 -8.06 -10.77 5.36
N LEU A 29 -8.00 -11.98 5.91
CA LEU A 29 -7.61 -13.18 5.17
C LEU A 29 -8.63 -13.50 4.07
N ALA A 30 -9.91 -13.52 4.41
CA ALA A 30 -10.99 -13.87 3.49
C ALA A 30 -11.10 -12.89 2.31
N LEU A 31 -10.82 -11.60 2.54
CA LEU A 31 -10.88 -10.58 1.50
C LEU A 31 -9.52 -10.40 0.80
N GLY A 32 -8.45 -10.26 1.57
CA GLY A 32 -7.12 -9.91 1.09
C GLY A 32 -6.44 -11.02 0.28
N LEU A 33 -6.56 -12.29 0.66
CA LEU A 33 -5.90 -13.39 -0.06
C LEU A 33 -6.43 -13.53 -1.49
N PRO A 34 -7.76 -13.60 -1.72
CA PRO A 34 -8.31 -13.64 -3.07
C PRO A 34 -7.96 -12.39 -3.88
N LEU A 35 -8.05 -11.20 -3.30
CA LEU A 35 -7.77 -9.94 -4.00
C LEU A 35 -6.30 -9.85 -4.44
N ASN A 36 -5.36 -10.03 -3.52
CA ASN A 36 -3.93 -9.92 -3.85
C ASN A 36 -3.44 -11.10 -4.68
N GLY A 37 -3.96 -12.31 -4.43
CA GLY A 37 -3.67 -13.48 -5.26
C GLY A 37 -4.14 -13.31 -6.70
N LEU A 38 -5.37 -12.83 -6.91
CA LEU A 38 -5.90 -12.53 -8.23
C LEU A 38 -5.10 -11.40 -8.90
N ALA A 39 -4.75 -10.34 -8.17
CA ALA A 39 -3.95 -9.24 -8.68
C ALA A 39 -2.59 -9.73 -9.19
N LEU A 40 -1.87 -10.53 -8.39
CA LEU A 40 -0.60 -11.14 -8.78
C LEU A 40 -0.76 -12.03 -10.02
N TRP A 41 -1.79 -12.88 -10.07
CA TRP A 41 -2.07 -13.70 -11.23
C TRP A 41 -2.31 -12.87 -12.50
N VAL A 42 -3.13 -11.81 -12.40
CA VAL A 42 -3.43 -10.93 -13.55
C VAL A 42 -2.18 -10.18 -14.00
N PHE A 43 -1.43 -9.57 -13.08
CA PHE A 43 -0.26 -8.77 -13.42
C PHE A 43 0.89 -9.62 -13.98
N CYS A 44 1.14 -10.81 -13.43
CA CYS A 44 2.23 -11.67 -13.87
C CYS A 44 1.89 -12.49 -15.11
N CYS A 45 0.65 -12.98 -15.24
CA CYS A 45 0.30 -13.98 -16.26
C CYS A 45 -0.56 -13.43 -17.41
N ARG A 46 -1.34 -12.35 -17.20
CA ARG A 46 -2.28 -11.83 -18.21
C ARG A 46 -1.80 -10.55 -18.88
N LEU A 47 -1.03 -9.73 -18.16
CA LEU A 47 -0.54 -8.45 -18.66
C LEU A 47 0.79 -8.60 -19.41
N ARG A 48 0.71 -8.44 -20.73
CA ARG A 48 1.85 -8.63 -21.63
C ARG A 48 2.79 -7.42 -21.70
N ARG A 49 2.32 -6.23 -21.29
CA ARG A 49 3.10 -4.98 -21.30
C ARG A 49 3.33 -4.49 -19.88
N TRP A 50 4.58 -4.48 -19.46
CA TRP A 50 4.99 -3.96 -18.15
C TRP A 50 5.10 -2.43 -18.21
N THR A 51 4.45 -1.76 -17.28
CA THR A 51 4.53 -0.31 -17.05
C THR A 51 5.22 -0.05 -15.71
N GLU A 52 5.63 1.18 -15.43
CA GLU A 52 6.21 1.57 -14.15
C GLU A 52 5.25 1.26 -12.99
N ALA A 53 3.98 1.61 -13.16
CA ALA A 53 2.96 1.39 -12.15
C ALA A 53 2.67 -0.09 -11.91
N HIS A 54 2.74 -0.93 -12.95
CA HIS A 54 2.68 -2.38 -12.77
C HIS A 54 3.75 -2.91 -11.83
N VAL A 55 4.98 -2.43 -12.01
CA VAL A 55 6.09 -2.89 -11.18
C VAL A 55 5.86 -2.52 -9.71
N TYR A 56 5.45 -1.29 -9.42
CA TYR A 56 5.14 -0.88 -8.05
C TYR A 56 3.98 -1.69 -7.46
N MET A 57 2.92 -1.94 -8.23
CA MET A 57 1.76 -2.68 -7.73
C MET A 57 2.01 -4.17 -7.55
N VAL A 58 2.82 -4.81 -8.39
CA VAL A 58 3.23 -6.20 -8.16
C VAL A 58 4.02 -6.30 -6.85
N ASN A 59 4.93 -5.35 -6.59
CA ASN A 59 5.67 -5.33 -5.33
C ASN A 59 4.76 -5.10 -4.11
N LEU A 60 3.74 -4.25 -4.26
CA LEU A 60 2.73 -4.01 -3.22
C LEU A 60 1.93 -5.29 -2.93
N ALA A 61 1.41 -5.92 -3.98
CA ALA A 61 0.67 -7.17 -3.90
C ALA A 61 1.51 -8.32 -3.31
N VAL A 62 2.81 -8.38 -3.61
CA VAL A 62 3.74 -9.34 -2.99
C VAL A 62 3.86 -9.06 -1.49
N ALA A 63 4.09 -7.80 -1.09
CA ALA A 63 4.21 -7.44 0.32
C ALA A 63 2.92 -7.75 1.10
N ASP A 64 1.75 -7.47 0.52
CA ASP A 64 0.44 -7.76 1.12
C ASP A 64 0.17 -9.26 1.20
N PHE A 65 0.45 -10.01 0.14
CA PHE A 65 0.29 -11.45 0.13
C PHE A 65 1.19 -12.12 1.18
N CYS A 66 2.45 -11.69 1.30
CA CYS A 66 3.35 -12.16 2.35
C CYS A 66 2.80 -11.89 3.77
N LEU A 67 2.27 -10.70 4.04
CA LEU A 67 1.60 -10.38 5.30
C LEU A 67 0.43 -11.35 5.56
N LEU A 68 -0.46 -11.49 4.58
CA LEU A 68 -1.64 -12.33 4.69
C LEU A 68 -1.28 -13.80 4.96
N CYS A 69 -0.22 -14.32 4.35
CA CYS A 69 0.26 -15.68 4.63
C CYS A 69 0.76 -15.88 6.08
N VAL A 70 1.30 -14.84 6.73
CA VAL A 70 1.79 -14.96 8.12
C VAL A 70 0.74 -14.64 9.18
N LEU A 71 -0.36 -13.95 8.83
CA LEU A 71 -1.45 -13.62 9.77
C LEU A 71 -2.01 -14.82 10.56
N PRO A 72 -2.27 -16.01 9.95
CA PRO A 72 -2.78 -17.17 10.68
C PRO A 72 -1.81 -17.64 11.75
N PHE A 73 -0.51 -17.55 11.47
CA PHE A 73 0.52 -17.87 12.44
C PHE A 73 0.57 -16.83 13.57
N MET A 74 0.43 -15.54 13.25
CA MET A 74 0.35 -14.50 14.29
C MET A 74 -0.83 -14.77 15.24
N LEU A 75 -1.99 -15.19 14.70
CA LEU A 75 -3.16 -15.59 15.49
C LEU A 75 -2.88 -16.79 16.40
N TYR A 76 -2.18 -17.80 15.88
CA TYR A 76 -1.77 -18.96 16.68
C TYR A 76 -0.84 -18.55 17.82
N SER A 77 0.18 -17.74 17.53
CA SER A 77 1.15 -17.23 18.49
C SER A 77 0.51 -16.33 19.56
N LEU A 78 -0.53 -15.57 19.20
CA LEU A 78 -1.33 -14.76 20.13
C LEU A 78 -2.08 -15.62 21.16
N LYS A 79 -2.59 -16.79 20.74
CA LYS A 79 -3.39 -17.70 21.57
C LYS A 79 -2.55 -18.53 22.54
N ASP A 80 -1.41 -19.04 22.09
CA ASP A 80 -0.66 -20.07 22.83
C ASP A 80 0.43 -19.50 23.75
N HIS A 81 0.48 -18.17 23.91
CA HIS A 81 1.59 -17.47 24.57
C HIS A 81 2.97 -17.95 24.09
N SER A 82 3.06 -18.34 22.81
CA SER A 82 4.23 -19.02 22.27
C SER A 82 5.46 -18.14 22.48
N GLU A 83 6.50 -18.73 23.06
CA GLU A 83 7.77 -18.08 23.35
C GLU A 83 8.40 -17.43 22.10
N ASP A 84 9.45 -16.64 22.33
CA ASP A 84 10.29 -15.90 21.37
C ASP A 84 10.96 -16.83 20.33
N THR A 85 10.16 -17.52 19.51
CA THR A 85 10.58 -18.52 18.52
C THR A 85 11.01 -17.84 17.23
N PRO A 86 11.99 -18.40 16.49
CA PRO A 86 12.44 -17.83 15.21
C PRO A 86 11.29 -17.55 14.22
N PHE A 87 10.28 -18.41 14.17
CA PHE A 87 9.13 -18.24 13.27
C PHE A 87 8.25 -17.04 13.65
N CYS A 88 8.07 -16.80 14.94
CA CYS A 88 7.37 -15.64 15.48
C CYS A 88 8.13 -14.33 15.17
N GLN A 89 9.47 -14.36 15.31
CA GLN A 89 10.31 -13.22 14.93
C GLN A 89 10.24 -12.92 13.44
N VAL A 90 10.29 -13.95 12.59
CA VAL A 90 10.16 -13.82 11.13
C VAL A 90 8.79 -13.27 10.76
N SER A 91 7.73 -13.76 11.38
CA SER A 91 6.36 -13.26 11.15
C SER A 91 6.23 -11.79 11.55
N GLN A 92 6.85 -11.37 12.66
CA GLN A 92 6.87 -9.96 13.06
C GLN A 92 7.70 -9.12 12.09
N GLY A 93 8.81 -9.66 11.58
CA GLY A 93 9.61 -9.05 10.53
C GLY A 93 8.81 -8.81 9.25
N ILE A 94 8.06 -9.82 8.79
CA ILE A 94 7.19 -9.72 7.60
C ILE A 94 6.08 -8.69 7.83
N TYR A 95 5.47 -8.68 9.02
CA TYR A 95 4.46 -7.69 9.40
C TYR A 95 4.98 -6.25 9.29
N LEU A 96 6.15 -5.98 9.88
CA LEU A 96 6.78 -4.66 9.81
C LEU A 96 7.26 -4.31 8.39
N THR A 97 7.76 -5.31 7.66
CA THR A 97 8.18 -5.16 6.27
C THR A 97 7.02 -4.72 5.40
N ASN A 98 5.87 -5.37 5.50
CA ASN A 98 4.66 -4.97 4.77
C ASN A 98 4.33 -3.49 5.06
N ARG A 99 4.23 -3.09 6.33
CA ARG A 99 3.90 -1.71 6.70
C ARG A 99 4.81 -0.68 6.04
N TYR A 100 6.13 -0.82 6.18
CA TYR A 100 7.06 0.16 5.62
C TYR A 100 7.20 0.06 4.09
N MET A 101 7.06 -1.15 3.53
CA MET A 101 7.09 -1.35 2.09
C MET A 101 5.87 -0.72 1.42
N SER A 102 4.66 -0.90 1.96
CA SER A 102 3.44 -0.29 1.44
C SER A 102 3.50 1.25 1.50
N ILE A 103 3.93 1.82 2.64
CA ILE A 103 4.20 3.27 2.77
C ILE A 103 5.15 3.75 1.66
N SER A 104 6.28 3.06 1.48
CA SER A 104 7.31 3.45 0.51
C SER A 104 6.84 3.34 -0.94
N LEU A 105 6.11 2.28 -1.27
CA LEU A 105 5.57 2.06 -2.61
C LEU A 105 4.45 3.04 -2.96
N ILE A 106 3.56 3.37 -2.02
CA ILE A 106 2.53 4.39 -2.21
C ILE A 106 3.17 5.74 -2.56
N VAL A 107 4.24 6.11 -1.86
CA VAL A 107 5.00 7.33 -2.18
C VAL A 107 5.70 7.23 -3.52
N ALA A 108 6.35 6.11 -3.84
CA ALA A 108 7.00 5.92 -5.13
C ALA A 108 6.01 6.06 -6.31
N ILE A 109 4.79 5.52 -6.17
CA ILE A 109 3.70 5.69 -7.14
C ILE A 109 3.30 7.17 -7.27
N ALA A 110 3.16 7.89 -6.15
CA ALA A 110 2.79 9.29 -6.16
C ALA A 110 3.87 10.17 -6.81
N VAL A 111 5.14 9.91 -6.53
CA VAL A 111 6.28 10.60 -7.15
C VAL A 111 6.35 10.30 -8.64
N ASP A 112 6.17 9.04 -9.04
CA ASP A 112 6.14 8.64 -10.45
C ASP A 112 5.05 9.41 -11.23
N ARG A 113 3.83 9.49 -10.66
CA ARG A 113 2.71 10.24 -11.25
C ARG A 113 2.96 11.75 -11.25
N TYR A 114 3.55 12.29 -10.19
CA TYR A 114 3.97 13.69 -10.13
C TYR A 114 4.96 14.04 -11.24
N VAL A 115 6.05 13.28 -11.38
CA VAL A 115 7.06 13.51 -12.42
C VAL A 115 6.45 13.40 -13.81
N ALA A 116 5.58 12.41 -14.03
CA ALA A 116 4.88 12.23 -15.30
C ALA A 116 4.08 13.46 -15.75
N VAL A 117 3.37 14.09 -14.81
CA VAL A 117 2.45 15.20 -15.08
C VAL A 117 3.17 16.54 -15.14
N ARG A 118 4.06 16.80 -14.19
CA ARG A 118 4.69 18.12 -14.01
C ARG A 118 5.98 18.29 -14.80
N HIS A 119 6.68 17.19 -15.08
CA HIS A 119 8.01 17.20 -15.72
C HIS A 119 8.09 16.22 -16.89
N PRO A 120 7.24 16.32 -17.92
CA PRO A 120 7.11 15.31 -18.98
C PRO A 120 8.40 15.06 -19.77
N LEU A 121 9.24 16.09 -19.97
CA LEU A 121 10.54 15.94 -20.64
C LEU A 121 11.53 15.10 -19.82
N TYR A 122 11.60 15.35 -18.51
CA TYR A 122 12.40 14.52 -17.60
C TYR A 122 11.79 13.12 -17.45
N ALA A 123 10.47 13.02 -17.38
CA ALA A 123 9.75 11.76 -17.27
C ALA A 123 10.09 10.80 -18.41
N ARG A 124 10.22 11.30 -19.65
CA ARG A 124 10.58 10.50 -20.83
C ARG A 124 11.96 9.84 -20.70
N GLY A 125 12.90 10.51 -20.04
CA GLY A 125 14.24 9.98 -19.78
C GLY A 125 14.35 9.20 -18.49
N LEU A 126 13.55 9.52 -17.46
CA LEU A 126 13.65 8.99 -16.10
C LEU A 126 12.79 7.74 -15.86
N ARG A 127 11.64 7.63 -16.52
CA ARG A 127 10.65 6.57 -16.28
C ARG A 127 10.86 5.42 -17.24
N SER A 128 10.95 4.23 -16.67
CA SER A 128 10.86 2.96 -17.41
C SER A 128 10.55 1.84 -16.41
N PRO A 129 9.94 0.73 -16.84
CA PRO A 129 9.68 -0.41 -15.96
C PRO A 129 10.95 -0.95 -15.28
N ARG A 130 12.09 -0.92 -15.98
CA ARG A 130 13.39 -1.34 -15.43
C ARG A 130 13.85 -0.43 -14.28
N ARG A 131 13.65 0.89 -14.42
CA ARG A 131 14.00 1.85 -13.37
C ARG A 131 13.04 1.78 -12.19
N ALA A 132 11.74 1.58 -12.44
CA ALA A 132 10.77 1.29 -11.40
C ALA A 132 11.16 0.02 -10.61
N ALA A 133 11.62 -1.03 -11.31
CA ALA A 133 12.12 -2.26 -10.66
C ALA A 133 13.37 -1.99 -9.81
N ALA A 134 14.31 -1.20 -10.31
CA ALA A 134 15.47 -0.78 -9.54
C ALA A 134 15.07 0.00 -8.27
N VAL A 135 14.10 0.92 -8.37
CA VAL A 135 13.54 1.62 -7.21
C VAL A 135 12.93 0.62 -6.22
N CYS A 136 12.10 -0.33 -6.67
CA CYS A 136 11.54 -1.36 -5.79
C CYS A 136 12.63 -2.18 -5.09
N VAL A 137 13.67 -2.61 -5.81
CA VAL A 137 14.80 -3.35 -5.22
C VAL A 137 15.50 -2.53 -4.13
N VAL A 138 15.77 -1.24 -4.41
CA VAL A 138 16.34 -0.33 -3.41
C VAL A 138 15.42 -0.20 -2.19
N LEU A 139 14.12 -0.04 -2.38
CA LEU A 139 13.15 0.03 -1.29
C LEU A 139 13.15 -1.25 -0.44
N TRP A 140 13.13 -2.43 -1.08
CA TRP A 140 13.23 -3.71 -0.37
C TRP A 140 14.51 -3.80 0.46
N VAL A 141 15.66 -3.47 -0.12
CA VAL A 141 16.95 -3.50 0.58
C VAL A 141 16.97 -2.53 1.75
N LEU A 142 16.47 -1.30 1.58
CA LEU A 142 16.42 -0.30 2.65
C LEU A 142 15.47 -0.71 3.78
N VAL A 143 14.25 -1.17 3.45
CA VAL A 143 13.26 -1.60 4.43
C VAL A 143 13.76 -2.82 5.20
N MET A 144 14.13 -3.88 4.50
CA MET A 144 14.63 -5.12 5.12
C MET A 144 15.92 -4.86 5.89
N GLY A 145 16.86 -4.12 5.31
CA GLY A 145 18.11 -3.75 5.97
C GLY A 145 17.89 -2.99 7.27
N SER A 146 16.96 -2.02 7.28
CA SER A 146 16.61 -1.28 8.50
C SER A 146 15.98 -2.18 9.58
N LEU A 147 15.20 -3.18 9.19
CA LEU A 147 14.55 -4.12 10.12
C LEU A 147 15.55 -5.13 10.66
N VAL A 148 16.43 -5.66 9.82
CA VAL A 148 17.52 -6.54 10.22
C VAL A 148 18.48 -5.81 11.17
N LEU A 149 18.84 -4.56 10.86
CA LEU A 149 19.68 -3.75 11.75
C LEU A 149 19.01 -3.54 13.12
N ARG A 150 17.72 -3.20 13.16
CA ARG A 150 16.94 -3.11 14.42
C ARG A 150 16.98 -4.41 15.21
N TRP A 151 16.78 -5.54 14.51
CA TRP A 151 16.83 -6.87 15.12
C TRP A 151 18.22 -7.19 15.69
N LEU A 152 19.30 -6.91 14.95
CA LEU A 152 20.69 -7.10 15.39
C LEU A 152 21.05 -6.21 16.60
N LEU A 153 20.60 -4.95 16.60
CA LEU A 153 20.80 -4.02 17.70
C LEU A 153 19.93 -4.33 18.94
N ARG A 154 19.07 -5.35 18.87
CA ARG A 154 18.07 -5.69 19.91
C ARG A 154 17.15 -4.53 20.25
N GLU A 155 16.95 -3.63 19.29
CA GLU A 155 16.07 -2.47 19.37
C GLU A 155 14.67 -2.88 18.95
N GLN A 156 14.03 -3.62 19.84
CA GLN A 156 12.75 -4.29 19.59
C GLN A 156 11.65 -3.56 20.35
N GLU A 157 10.84 -2.82 19.59
CA GLU A 157 9.59 -2.33 20.12
C GLU A 157 8.60 -3.47 20.25
N GLY A 158 7.80 -3.40 21.32
CA GLY A 158 6.77 -4.39 21.61
C GLY A 158 5.97 -4.77 20.37
N GLY A 159 5.57 -6.02 20.32
CA GLY A 159 4.81 -6.63 19.24
C GLY A 159 4.20 -7.92 19.75
N PHE A 160 3.64 -8.74 18.86
CA PHE A 160 3.07 -10.01 19.29
C PHE A 160 4.14 -11.02 19.72
N CYS A 161 5.40 -10.85 19.27
CA CYS A 161 6.52 -11.75 19.57
C CYS A 161 7.43 -11.29 20.72
N PHE A 162 7.80 -10.00 20.76
CA PHE A 162 8.82 -9.49 21.70
C PHE A 162 8.24 -8.82 22.96
N SER A 163 7.03 -9.20 23.37
CA SER A 163 6.35 -8.54 24.50
C SER A 163 7.17 -8.55 25.79
N ASN A 164 7.96 -9.59 26.05
CA ASN A 164 8.74 -9.74 27.29
C ASN A 164 10.15 -9.14 27.23
N ARG A 165 10.63 -8.76 26.03
CA ARG A 165 11.98 -8.20 25.79
C ARG A 165 11.96 -6.77 25.28
N SER A 166 10.78 -6.11 25.36
CA SER A 166 10.59 -4.77 24.84
C SER A 166 11.61 -3.80 25.45
N ARG A 167 12.54 -3.33 24.63
CA ARG A 167 13.40 -2.19 24.96
C ARG A 167 12.80 -0.99 24.26
N HIS A 168 12.12 -0.17 25.05
CA HIS A 168 11.65 1.12 24.58
C HIS A 168 12.84 2.03 24.36
N SER A 169 13.24 2.13 23.09
CA SER A 169 14.23 3.09 22.66
C SER A 169 13.55 4.23 21.94
N PRO A 170 13.72 5.48 22.40
CA PRO A 170 13.16 6.64 21.72
C PRO A 170 13.68 6.76 20.28
N TYR A 171 14.85 6.19 19.97
CA TYR A 171 15.42 6.16 18.63
C TYR A 171 14.60 5.30 17.66
N THR A 172 14.05 4.17 18.12
CA THR A 172 13.23 3.29 17.29
C THR A 172 11.89 3.94 16.95
N VAL A 173 11.28 4.60 17.94
CA VAL A 173 10.03 5.36 17.73
C VAL A 173 10.31 6.52 16.79
N ALA A 174 11.36 7.29 17.03
CA ALA A 174 11.76 8.42 16.19
C ALA A 174 12.05 7.98 14.74
N PHE A 175 12.74 6.85 14.54
CA PHE A 175 12.97 6.29 13.20
C PHE A 175 11.66 5.90 12.52
N SER A 176 10.72 5.28 13.25
CA SER A 176 9.40 4.96 12.70
C SER A 176 8.60 6.22 12.34
N LEU A 177 8.67 7.27 13.17
CA LEU A 177 8.00 8.54 12.90
C LEU A 177 8.63 9.25 11.70
N LEU A 178 9.96 9.25 11.58
CA LEU A 178 10.66 9.78 10.40
C LEU A 178 10.28 9.00 9.14
N GLY A 179 10.25 7.66 9.24
CA GLY A 179 9.81 6.75 8.20
C GLY A 179 8.33 6.86 7.83
N PHE A 180 7.56 7.72 8.51
CA PHE A 180 6.16 8.00 8.20
C PHE A 180 5.91 9.45 7.78
N TYR A 181 6.36 10.43 8.58
CA TYR A 181 6.10 11.83 8.31
C TYR A 181 6.83 12.35 7.07
N LEU A 182 8.03 11.83 6.76
CA LEU A 182 8.72 12.17 5.52
C LEU A 182 7.93 11.63 4.31
N PRO A 183 7.53 10.34 4.24
CA PRO A 183 6.58 9.86 3.24
C PRO A 183 5.28 10.66 3.13
N LEU A 184 4.67 11.02 4.26
CA LEU A 184 3.44 11.81 4.28
C LEU A 184 3.64 13.18 3.63
N ALA A 185 4.72 13.89 3.98
CA ALA A 185 5.03 15.19 3.40
C ALA A 185 5.21 15.11 1.88
N VAL A 186 5.94 14.10 1.39
CA VAL A 186 6.12 13.86 -0.05
C VAL A 186 4.78 13.55 -0.73
N LEU A 187 3.94 12.72 -0.11
CA LEU A 187 2.65 12.31 -0.65
C LEU A 187 1.67 13.50 -0.75
N VAL A 188 1.60 14.32 0.29
CA VAL A 188 0.81 15.56 0.31
C VAL A 188 1.33 16.53 -0.74
N PHE A 189 2.64 16.74 -0.81
CA PHE A 189 3.25 17.59 -1.84
C PHE A 189 2.87 17.12 -3.25
N CYS A 190 3.08 15.84 -3.59
CA CYS A 190 2.73 15.29 -4.89
C CYS A 190 1.23 15.47 -5.20
N SER A 191 0.36 15.27 -4.20
CA SER A 191 -1.08 15.44 -4.32
C SER A 191 -1.50 16.87 -4.62
N LEU A 192 -0.90 17.86 -3.95
CA LEU A 192 -1.13 19.28 -4.19
C LEU A 192 -0.61 19.72 -5.56
N GLN A 193 0.55 19.21 -5.96
CA GLN A 193 1.12 19.50 -7.27
C GLN A 193 0.26 18.96 -8.43
N LEU A 194 -0.43 17.83 -8.24
CA LEU A 194 -1.39 17.28 -9.19
C LEU A 194 -2.70 18.08 -9.20
N ALA A 195 -3.19 18.51 -8.04
CA ALA A 195 -4.37 19.38 -7.94
C ALA A 195 -4.17 20.70 -8.69
N THR A 196 -3.03 21.34 -8.47
CA THR A 196 -2.64 22.58 -9.15
C THR A 196 -2.40 22.36 -10.64
N ALA A 197 -1.88 21.21 -11.07
CA ALA A 197 -1.74 20.88 -12.48
C ALA A 197 -3.10 20.75 -13.19
N LEU A 198 -4.13 20.28 -12.48
CA LEU A 198 -5.50 20.23 -13.02
C LEU A 198 -6.10 21.61 -13.20
N GLY A 199 -5.94 22.50 -12.20
CA GLY A 199 -6.49 23.85 -12.27
C GLY A 199 -5.82 24.75 -13.31
N GLN A 200 -4.59 24.44 -13.72
CA GLN A 200 -3.81 25.23 -14.68
C GLN A 200 -3.99 24.79 -16.13
N ARG A 201 -4.69 23.69 -16.41
CA ARG A 201 -4.80 23.14 -17.77
C ARG A 201 -5.93 23.80 -18.56
N PRO A 202 -5.66 24.33 -19.76
CA PRO A 202 -6.70 24.87 -20.64
C PRO A 202 -7.60 23.77 -21.23
N ASP A 203 -8.87 24.10 -21.46
CA ASP A 203 -9.88 23.17 -22.01
C ASP A 203 -9.57 22.63 -23.43
N THR A 204 -8.60 23.23 -24.11
CA THR A 204 -8.19 22.88 -25.48
C THR A 204 -7.33 21.61 -25.58
N ASP A 205 -6.81 21.06 -24.48
CA ASP A 205 -6.03 19.81 -24.45
C ASP A 205 -6.70 18.73 -23.58
N SER A 206 -7.91 18.33 -24.01
CA SER A 206 -8.80 17.42 -23.29
C SER A 206 -8.18 16.05 -22.99
N GLY A 207 -7.36 15.51 -23.90
CA GLY A 207 -6.69 14.22 -23.73
C GLY A 207 -5.64 14.22 -22.62
N GLN A 208 -4.80 15.26 -22.57
CA GLN A 208 -3.77 15.37 -21.53
C GLN A 208 -4.37 15.78 -20.17
N ALA A 209 -5.45 16.56 -20.18
CA ALA A 209 -6.24 16.87 -19.00
C ALA A 209 -6.87 15.62 -18.36
N GLU A 210 -7.46 14.72 -19.14
CA GLU A 210 -8.03 13.48 -18.61
C GLU A 210 -6.94 12.55 -18.04
N ALA A 211 -5.80 12.41 -18.73
CA ALA A 211 -4.66 11.65 -18.20
C ALA A 211 -4.17 12.20 -16.85
N THR A 212 -4.13 13.52 -16.70
CA THR A 212 -3.76 14.18 -15.43
C THR A 212 -4.82 13.96 -14.36
N ARG A 213 -6.11 14.01 -14.72
CA ARG A 213 -7.22 13.79 -13.79
C ARG A 213 -7.22 12.37 -13.27
N LYS A 214 -6.86 11.42 -14.13
CA LYS A 214 -6.70 10.01 -13.75
C LYS A 214 -5.55 9.81 -12.79
N ALA A 215 -4.38 10.38 -13.09
CA ALA A 215 -3.23 10.38 -12.20
C ALA A 215 -3.56 11.01 -10.83
N ALA A 216 -4.27 12.15 -10.81
CA ALA A 216 -4.71 12.81 -9.59
C ALA A 216 -5.68 11.96 -8.77
N ARG A 217 -6.69 11.34 -9.40
CA ARG A 217 -7.62 10.43 -8.72
C ARG A 217 -6.89 9.26 -8.06
N MET A 218 -5.93 8.66 -8.76
CA MET A 218 -5.11 7.58 -8.21
C MET A 218 -4.29 8.06 -7.01
N VAL A 219 -3.58 9.18 -7.13
CA VAL A 219 -2.75 9.71 -6.04
C VAL A 219 -3.58 10.16 -4.83
N TRP A 220 -4.74 10.78 -5.04
CA TRP A 220 -5.63 11.17 -3.94
C TRP A 220 -6.29 9.96 -3.26
N ALA A 221 -6.65 8.93 -4.02
CA ALA A 221 -7.12 7.67 -3.43
C ALA A 221 -6.03 7.06 -2.55
N ASN A 222 -4.78 7.02 -3.02
CA ASN A 222 -3.66 6.52 -2.25
C ASN A 222 -3.36 7.38 -1.02
N LEU A 223 -3.49 8.72 -1.11
CA LEU A 223 -3.38 9.61 0.04
C LEU A 223 -4.48 9.30 1.07
N ALA A 224 -5.73 9.11 0.63
CA ALA A 224 -6.82 8.77 1.54
C ALA A 224 -6.57 7.43 2.26
N VAL A 225 -6.15 6.39 1.53
CA VAL A 225 -5.76 5.10 2.12
C VAL A 225 -4.61 5.29 3.10
N PHE A 226 -3.57 6.03 2.72
CA PHE A 226 -2.41 6.29 3.58
C PHE A 226 -2.80 6.97 4.90
N LEU A 227 -3.67 7.99 4.82
CA LEU A 227 -4.18 8.72 5.98
C LEU A 227 -5.07 7.84 6.85
N VAL A 228 -5.94 7.01 6.28
CA VAL A 228 -6.83 6.14 7.06
C VAL A 228 -6.05 5.00 7.72
N CYS A 229 -5.10 4.40 7.01
CA CYS A 229 -4.39 3.21 7.47
C CYS A 229 -3.22 3.53 8.39
N PHE A 230 -2.39 4.52 8.06
CA PHE A 230 -1.11 4.70 8.74
C PHE A 230 -1.11 5.88 9.72
N LEU A 231 -1.82 6.98 9.42
CA LEU A 231 -1.80 8.17 10.29
C LEU A 231 -2.27 7.90 11.73
N PRO A 232 -3.37 7.16 11.99
CA PRO A 232 -3.86 6.99 13.36
C PRO A 232 -2.81 6.36 14.27
N LEU A 233 -2.10 5.34 13.76
CA LEU A 233 -1.05 4.67 14.52
C LEU A 233 0.13 5.60 14.83
N HIS A 234 0.60 6.33 13.83
CA HIS A 234 1.75 7.21 14.00
C HIS A 234 1.42 8.42 14.89
N VAL A 235 0.18 8.90 14.89
CA VAL A 235 -0.29 9.91 15.86
C VAL A 235 -0.21 9.39 17.29
N VAL A 236 -0.65 8.15 17.55
CA VAL A 236 -0.56 7.56 18.89
C VAL A 236 0.91 7.32 19.29
N LEU A 237 1.77 6.89 18.37
CA LEU A 237 3.20 6.74 18.61
C LEU A 237 3.88 8.09 18.94
N THR A 238 3.53 9.15 18.20
CA THR A 238 4.01 10.52 18.49
C THR A 238 3.55 10.98 19.86
N TRP A 239 2.28 10.75 20.20
CA TRP A 239 1.74 11.10 21.52
C TRP A 239 2.47 10.37 22.65
N ARG A 240 2.71 9.06 22.48
CA ARG A 240 3.47 8.24 23.42
C ARG A 240 4.89 8.76 23.60
N LEU A 241 5.58 9.11 22.50
CA LEU A 241 6.93 9.65 22.54
C LEU A 241 6.98 11.02 23.23
N ALA A 242 6.03 11.91 22.92
CA ALA A 242 5.99 13.26 23.45
C ALA A 242 5.66 13.30 24.96
N THR A 243 4.79 12.41 25.42
CA THR A 243 4.34 12.39 26.83
C THR A 243 5.16 11.45 27.71
N GLY A 244 5.87 10.48 27.13
CA GLY A 244 6.56 9.41 27.88
C GLY A 244 5.60 8.47 28.64
N LEU A 245 4.29 8.63 28.47
CA LEU A 245 3.27 7.85 29.18
C LEU A 245 3.11 6.46 28.57
N ASN A 246 2.93 5.46 29.44
CA ASN A 246 2.68 4.07 29.07
C ASN A 246 1.42 3.55 29.79
N THR A 247 0.28 4.18 29.50
CA THR A 247 -1.01 3.84 30.12
C THR A 247 -1.75 2.76 29.33
N CYS A 248 -2.74 2.11 29.96
CA CYS A 248 -3.62 1.14 29.28
C CYS A 248 -4.28 1.75 28.03
N ALA A 249 -4.73 3.01 28.12
CA ALA A 249 -5.38 3.72 27.02
C ALA A 249 -4.46 3.90 25.80
N ILE A 250 -3.16 4.12 26.00
CA ILE A 250 -2.19 4.21 24.89
C ILE A 250 -1.99 2.83 24.27
N HIS A 251 -1.93 1.77 25.06
CA HIS A 251 -1.84 0.40 24.54
C HIS A 251 -3.08 -0.01 23.74
N ASP A 252 -4.28 0.30 24.25
CA ASP A 252 -5.55 0.10 23.53
C ASP A 252 -5.57 0.87 22.22
N ALA A 253 -5.19 2.16 22.26
CA ALA A 253 -5.12 3.00 21.08
C ALA A 253 -4.11 2.46 20.05
N LEU A 254 -2.91 2.04 20.46
CA LEU A 254 -1.92 1.42 19.57
C LEU A 254 -2.46 0.13 18.95
N HIS A 255 -3.17 -0.69 19.72
CA HIS A 255 -3.78 -1.90 19.18
C HIS A 255 -4.85 -1.59 18.13
N ILE A 256 -5.81 -0.73 18.46
CA ILE A 256 -6.90 -0.35 17.54
C ILE A 256 -6.33 0.29 16.28
N THR A 257 -5.42 1.25 16.44
CA THR A 257 -4.79 1.95 15.31
C THR A 257 -3.89 1.07 14.46
N SER A 258 -3.25 0.03 15.05
CA SER A 258 -2.52 -0.97 14.27
C SER A 258 -3.44 -1.74 13.31
N LYS A 259 -4.71 -1.98 13.69
CA LYS A 259 -5.69 -2.64 12.81
C LYS A 259 -6.03 -1.77 11.61
N PHE A 260 -6.13 -0.45 11.76
CA PHE A 260 -6.27 0.41 10.58
C PHE A 260 -5.12 0.25 9.60
N SER A 261 -3.89 0.07 10.10
CA SER A 261 -2.72 -0.19 9.25
C SER A 261 -2.77 -1.58 8.61
N ASP A 262 -3.28 -2.59 9.29
CA ASP A 262 -3.44 -3.94 8.74
C ASP A 262 -4.44 -3.94 7.57
N ALA A 263 -5.46 -3.07 7.61
CA ALA A 263 -6.47 -2.95 6.54
C ALA A 263 -5.88 -2.48 5.19
N ASN A 264 -4.67 -1.92 5.19
CA ASN A 264 -4.00 -1.46 3.98
C ASN A 264 -3.93 -2.56 2.91
N CYS A 265 -3.64 -3.80 3.32
CA CYS A 265 -3.49 -4.92 2.39
C CYS A 265 -4.77 -5.26 1.60
N CYS A 266 -5.94 -4.81 2.07
CA CYS A 266 -7.20 -4.95 1.35
C CYS A 266 -7.56 -3.66 0.57
N LEU A 267 -7.22 -2.49 1.12
CA LEU A 267 -7.53 -1.20 0.50
C LEU A 267 -6.64 -0.89 -0.71
N ASP A 268 -5.48 -1.53 -0.83
CA ASP A 268 -4.64 -1.50 -2.04
C ASP A 268 -5.34 -2.08 -3.29
N ALA A 269 -6.45 -2.81 -3.13
CA ALA A 269 -7.33 -3.19 -4.23
C ALA A 269 -7.92 -1.98 -5.00
N ILE A 270 -8.03 -0.82 -4.34
CA ILE A 270 -8.43 0.43 -5.01
C ILE A 270 -7.38 0.84 -6.04
N CYS A 271 -6.09 0.69 -5.73
CA CYS A 271 -5.00 0.92 -6.68
C CYS A 271 -5.13 -0.02 -7.89
N TYR A 272 -5.44 -1.29 -7.65
CA TYR A 272 -5.64 -2.29 -8.71
C TYR A 272 -6.80 -1.93 -9.63
N TYR A 273 -7.90 -1.43 -9.08
CA TYR A 273 -9.06 -1.00 -9.86
C TYR A 273 -8.74 0.16 -10.81
N TYR A 274 -8.11 1.23 -10.30
CA TYR A 274 -7.73 2.37 -11.15
C TYR A 274 -6.76 1.96 -12.25
N MET A 275 -5.88 1.00 -11.95
CA MET A 275 -4.94 0.48 -12.91
C MET A 275 -5.57 -0.41 -13.98
N ALA A 276 -6.44 -1.34 -13.59
CA ALA A 276 -7.19 -2.16 -14.53
C ALA A 276 -7.97 -1.30 -15.54
N ARG A 277 -8.51 -0.16 -15.08
CA ARG A 277 -9.13 0.83 -15.96
C ARG A 277 -8.14 1.50 -16.93
N GLU A 278 -6.89 1.77 -16.55
CA GLU A 278 -5.87 2.22 -17.50
C GLU A 278 -5.61 1.21 -18.60
N PHE A 279 -5.58 -0.09 -18.28
CA PHE A 279 -5.36 -1.14 -19.29
C PHE A 279 -6.53 -1.33 -20.23
N GLN A 280 -7.76 -1.34 -19.72
CA GLN A 280 -8.94 -1.48 -20.55
C GLN A 280 -9.08 -0.32 -21.54
N GLU A 281 -8.75 0.91 -21.11
CA GLU A 281 -8.82 2.10 -21.96
C GLU A 281 -7.63 2.18 -22.95
N ALA A 282 -6.45 1.68 -22.59
CA ALA A 282 -5.27 1.67 -23.47
C ALA A 282 -5.23 0.50 -24.47
N SER A 283 -6.10 -0.50 -24.31
CA SER A 283 -6.20 -1.68 -25.16
C SER A 283 -7.49 -1.61 -25.98
N PRO A 284 -7.49 -1.03 -27.20
CA PRO A 284 -8.68 -1.00 -28.03
C PRO A 284 -8.99 -2.40 -28.56
N LEU A 285 -9.78 -3.17 -27.81
CA LEU A 285 -10.45 -4.39 -28.29
C LEU A 285 -11.62 -4.67 -27.31
N ALA A 286 -12.90 -4.59 -27.68
CA ALA A 286 -13.50 -5.04 -28.92
C ALA A 286 -14.65 -4.13 -29.37
N SER A 287 -14.45 -3.37 -30.44
CA SER A 287 -15.55 -3.06 -31.35
C SER A 287 -15.81 -4.31 -32.18
N LEU A 288 -16.96 -4.96 -31.98
CA LEU A 288 -17.48 -5.94 -32.95
C LEU A 288 -17.51 -5.28 -34.35
N PRO A 289 -17.05 -5.95 -35.42
CA PRO A 289 -17.40 -5.51 -36.76
C PRO A 289 -18.88 -5.81 -36.96
N THR A 290 -19.74 -4.79 -36.85
CA THR A 290 -21.08 -4.88 -37.41
C THR A 290 -20.91 -5.05 -38.91
N ALA A 291 -21.26 -6.24 -39.40
CA ALA A 291 -21.20 -6.60 -40.80
C ALA A 291 -21.87 -5.50 -41.65
N LYS A 292 -21.10 -4.89 -42.56
CA LYS A 292 -21.69 -4.14 -43.67
C LYS A 292 -22.40 -5.17 -44.55
N ALA A 293 -23.73 -5.10 -44.57
CA ALA A 293 -24.53 -5.78 -45.57
C ALA A 293 -24.08 -5.33 -46.98
N PRO A 294 -24.00 -6.24 -47.97
CA PRO A 294 -23.57 -5.89 -49.32
C PRO A 294 -24.61 -4.98 -49.98
N LYS A 295 -24.17 -3.81 -50.46
CA LYS A 295 -24.93 -3.01 -51.42
C LYS A 295 -24.91 -3.77 -52.75
N SER A 296 -26.08 -4.23 -53.18
CA SER A 296 -26.33 -4.63 -54.57
C SER A 296 -26.01 -3.43 -55.47
N GLN A 297 -25.03 -3.60 -56.35
CA GLN A 297 -24.80 -2.70 -57.48
C GLN A 297 -25.63 -3.25 -58.64
N ASP A 298 -26.77 -2.62 -58.92
CA ASP A 298 -27.36 -2.70 -60.25
C ASP A 298 -26.62 -1.71 -61.16
N SER A 299 -25.92 -2.29 -62.12
CA SER A 299 -25.20 -1.62 -63.19
C SER A 299 -26.13 -0.78 -64.07
N VAL A 300 -25.89 0.52 -64.13
CA VAL A 300 -26.29 1.35 -65.27
C VAL A 300 -25.05 2.15 -65.70
N CYS A 301 -24.39 1.68 -66.75
CA CYS A 301 -23.42 2.47 -67.51
C CYS A 301 -24.09 2.95 -68.79
N MET A 302 -24.01 4.26 -69.03
CA MET A 302 -24.52 4.97 -70.18
C MET A 302 -23.66 4.78 -71.45
N THR A 303 -24.36 4.81 -72.60
CA THR A 303 -24.01 5.36 -73.94
C THR A 303 -22.88 4.75 -74.78
N LEU A 304 -23.22 4.26 -75.99
CA LEU A 304 -22.92 4.91 -77.29
C LEU A 304 -23.31 4.04 -78.51
N SER A 305 -24.23 4.57 -79.32
CA SER A 305 -24.45 4.43 -80.79
C SER A 305 -25.93 4.32 -81.14
#